data_AF-A0AAF0PU52-F1
#
_entry.id   AF-A0AAF0PU52-F1
#
_cell.length_a   1.000
_cell.length_b   1.000
_cell.length_c   1.000
_cell.angle_alpha   90.00
_cell.angle_beta   90.00
_cell.angle_gamma   90.00
#
_symmetry.space_group_name_H-M   'P 1'
#
loop_
_entity.id
_entity.type
_entity.pdbx_description
1 polymer ?
#
loop_
_entity_poly.entity_id
_entity_poly.type
_entity_poly.pdbx_seq_one_letter_code
_entity_poly.pdbx_strand_id
1 'polypeptide(L)'
;MSHGISELRHDMKADPNPIVGIDVVNSGDLLLFYVKKRCLIIQYNRILDKNITFVGPRHINNKSFTWSGVYQKFDFKTVVDVGYLAAQIRKKPRLLTSTLEELMLEVDVEIMRPIIGNGSLRHKWESSAVLSEEEVKVAMYEVYSCYQIATKVIDVMQTGATTRG
;
A
#
# COMPACT_ATOMS: atom_id res chain seq x y z
N MET A 1 -13.20 -9.54 7.82
CA MET A 1 -12.02 -10.40 7.60
C MET A 1 -11.69 -10.35 6.12
N SER A 2 -10.62 -9.64 5.73
CA SER A 2 -10.19 -9.54 4.34
C SER A 2 -9.50 -10.86 3.95
N HIS A 3 -10.12 -11.63 3.08
CA HIS A 3 -9.51 -12.83 2.51
C HIS A 3 -8.52 -12.39 1.42
N GLY A 4 -7.23 -12.64 1.62
CA GLY A 4 -6.16 -12.13 0.77
C GLY A 4 -5.37 -13.22 0.05
N ILE A 5 -4.19 -12.82 -0.45
CA ILE A 5 -3.25 -13.72 -1.15
C ILE A 5 -2.62 -14.77 -0.21
N SER A 6 -2.59 -14.49 1.10
CA SER A 6 -2.12 -15.40 2.16
C SER A 6 -2.93 -16.69 2.22
N GLU A 7 -4.25 -16.59 2.08
CA GLU A 7 -5.18 -17.72 2.14
C GLU A 7 -5.06 -18.58 0.88
N LEU A 8 -4.93 -17.96 -0.30
CA LEU A 8 -4.63 -18.70 -1.52
C LEU A 8 -3.31 -19.47 -1.39
N ARG A 9 -2.28 -18.83 -0.81
CA ARG A 9 -0.98 -19.47 -0.56
C ARG A 9 -1.07 -20.60 0.46
N HIS A 10 -1.90 -20.46 1.50
CA HIS A 10 -2.15 -21.53 2.46
C HIS A 10 -2.77 -22.75 1.78
N ASP A 11 -3.78 -22.55 0.94
CA ASP A 11 -4.46 -23.64 0.22
C ASP A 11 -3.51 -24.37 -0.76
N MET A 12 -2.47 -23.70 -1.24
CA MET A 12 -1.42 -24.29 -2.09
C MET A 12 -0.32 -25.03 -1.33
N LYS A 13 0.00 -24.62 -0.08
CA LYS A 13 1.13 -25.21 0.69
C LYS A 13 0.99 -26.72 0.93
N ALA A 14 -0.25 -27.22 0.99
CA ALA A 14 -0.54 -28.63 1.20
C ALA A 14 -0.62 -29.45 -0.11
N ASP A 15 -0.46 -28.80 -1.26
CA ASP A 15 -0.55 -29.44 -2.57
C ASP A 15 0.85 -29.78 -3.10
N PRO A 16 1.15 -31.06 -3.42
CA PRO A 16 2.43 -31.42 -4.01
C PRO A 16 2.63 -30.85 -5.43
N ASN A 17 1.54 -30.48 -6.13
CA ASN A 17 1.56 -29.89 -7.46
C ASN A 17 0.62 -28.69 -7.52
N PRO A 18 1.00 -27.53 -6.94
CA PRO A 18 0.12 -26.38 -6.86
C PRO A 18 -0.19 -25.82 -8.26
N ILE A 19 -1.47 -25.79 -8.62
CA ILE A 19 -1.97 -25.19 -9.86
C ILE A 19 -2.79 -23.95 -9.52
N VAL A 20 -2.56 -22.86 -10.26
CA VAL A 20 -3.32 -21.62 -10.17
C VAL A 20 -3.89 -21.31 -11.54
N GLY A 21 -5.22 -21.18 -11.62
CA GLY A 21 -5.86 -20.57 -12.79
C GLY A 21 -5.58 -19.07 -12.77
N ILE A 22 -5.09 -18.52 -13.87
CA ILE A 22 -4.81 -17.10 -14.02
C ILE A 22 -5.51 -16.58 -15.27
N ASP A 23 -6.13 -15.41 -15.15
CA ASP A 23 -6.67 -14.68 -16.30
C ASP A 23 -6.49 -13.18 -16.08
N VAL A 24 -6.34 -12.45 -17.19
CA VAL A 24 -6.27 -10.99 -17.24
C VAL A 24 -7.31 -10.52 -18.22
N VAL A 25 -8.35 -9.87 -17.71
CA VAL A 25 -9.51 -9.45 -18.50
C VAL A 25 -9.69 -7.94 -18.45
N ASN A 26 -10.56 -7.43 -19.33
CA ASN A 26 -10.83 -6.00 -19.44
C ASN A 26 -9.55 -5.18 -19.67
N SER A 27 -8.76 -5.57 -20.67
CA SER A 27 -7.55 -4.86 -21.10
C SER A 27 -6.47 -4.67 -20.02
N GLY A 28 -6.40 -5.57 -19.03
CA GLY A 28 -5.42 -5.47 -17.93
C GLY A 28 -5.98 -4.90 -16.63
N ASP A 29 -7.23 -4.44 -16.63
CA ASP A 29 -7.86 -3.82 -15.46
C ASP A 29 -8.17 -4.82 -14.34
N LEU A 30 -8.37 -6.09 -14.70
CA LEU A 30 -8.79 -7.15 -13.79
C LEU A 30 -7.81 -8.32 -13.89
N LEU A 31 -7.18 -8.66 -12.76
CA LEU A 31 -6.37 -9.84 -12.59
C LEU A 31 -7.12 -10.85 -11.72
N LEU A 32 -7.26 -12.06 -12.22
CA LEU A 32 -7.97 -13.13 -11.55
C LEU A 32 -7.00 -14.25 -11.20
N PHE A 33 -7.10 -14.73 -9.96
CA PHE A 33 -6.48 -15.96 -9.51
C PHE A 33 -7.56 -16.94 -9.06
N TYR A 34 -7.48 -18.18 -9.51
CA TYR A 34 -8.33 -19.26 -9.04
C TYR A 34 -7.47 -20.38 -8.44
N VAL A 35 -7.66 -20.66 -7.16
CA VAL A 35 -6.95 -21.72 -6.43
C VAL A 35 -7.98 -22.60 -5.74
N LYS A 36 -8.03 -23.88 -6.13
CA LYS A 36 -8.96 -24.89 -5.60
C LYS A 36 -10.43 -24.46 -5.66
N LYS A 37 -10.95 -23.80 -4.61
CA LYS A 37 -12.35 -23.34 -4.50
C LYS A 37 -12.46 -21.83 -4.28
N ARG A 38 -11.36 -21.10 -4.37
CA ARG A 38 -11.32 -19.65 -4.11
C ARG A 38 -10.90 -18.90 -5.36
N CYS A 39 -11.58 -17.78 -5.61
CA CYS A 39 -11.19 -16.81 -6.63
C CYS A 39 -10.80 -15.50 -5.95
N LEU A 40 -9.62 -14.98 -6.27
CA LEU A 40 -9.21 -13.61 -5.92
C LEU A 40 -9.29 -12.78 -7.20
N ILE A 41 -10.08 -11.71 -7.15
CA ILE A 41 -10.24 -10.77 -8.25
C ILE A 41 -9.62 -9.45 -7.79
N ILE A 42 -8.57 -9.01 -8.47
CA ILE A 42 -7.88 -7.75 -8.21
C ILE A 42 -8.24 -6.80 -9.35
N GLN A 43 -8.89 -5.68 -9.02
CA GLN A 43 -9.26 -4.67 -10.00
C GLN A 43 -8.38 -3.44 -9.85
N TYR A 44 -7.42 -3.24 -10.76
CA TYR A 44 -6.42 -2.17 -10.66
C TYR A 44 -6.98 -0.80 -11.06
N ASN A 45 -7.67 -0.71 -12.21
CA ASN A 45 -8.07 0.59 -12.78
C ASN A 45 -9.39 1.17 -12.22
N ARG A 46 -10.18 0.39 -11.46
CA ARG A 46 -11.38 0.91 -10.76
C ARG A 46 -11.16 1.27 -9.29
N ILE A 47 -9.94 1.12 -8.79
CA ILE A 47 -9.56 1.68 -7.49
C ILE A 47 -9.55 3.22 -7.55
N LEU A 48 -9.53 3.83 -8.75
CA LEU A 48 -9.57 5.28 -8.98
C LEU A 48 -10.95 5.93 -8.75
N ASP A 49 -11.70 5.47 -7.76
CA ASP A 49 -12.90 6.20 -7.31
C ASP A 49 -12.47 7.59 -6.83
N LYS A 50 -13.02 8.64 -7.45
CA LYS A 50 -12.75 10.04 -7.09
C LYS A 50 -13.12 10.38 -5.65
N ASN A 51 -13.94 9.56 -5.00
CA ASN A 51 -14.35 9.73 -3.61
C ASN A 51 -13.39 9.05 -2.62
N ILE A 52 -12.40 8.30 -3.10
CA ILE A 52 -11.40 7.63 -2.25
C ILE A 52 -10.08 8.39 -2.36
N THR A 53 -9.57 8.88 -1.23
CA THR A 53 -8.21 9.42 -1.14
C THR A 53 -7.26 8.28 -0.84
N PHE A 54 -6.31 8.05 -1.74
CA PHE A 54 -5.23 7.09 -1.54
C PHE A 54 -4.06 7.81 -0.90
N VAL A 55 -3.51 7.24 0.16
CA VAL A 55 -2.34 7.79 0.84
C VAL A 55 -1.17 6.85 0.70
N GLY A 56 0.02 7.40 0.51
CA GLY A 56 1.22 6.60 0.38
C GLY A 56 2.49 7.34 0.75
N PRO A 57 3.63 6.64 0.71
CA PRO A 57 4.92 7.19 1.09
C PRO A 57 5.41 8.18 0.03
N ARG A 58 6.53 8.85 0.35
CA ARG A 58 7.12 9.88 -0.48
C ARG A 58 7.28 9.47 -1.95
N HIS A 59 6.90 10.39 -2.83
CA HIS A 59 7.00 10.26 -4.28
C HIS A 59 6.14 9.13 -4.87
N ILE A 60 5.09 8.67 -4.18
CA ILE A 60 4.17 7.65 -4.72
C ILE A 60 3.55 8.07 -6.06
N ASN A 61 3.29 9.35 -6.27
CA ASN A 61 2.78 9.92 -7.52
C ASN A 61 3.78 9.88 -8.69
N ASN A 62 5.06 9.64 -8.42
CA ASN A 62 6.13 9.54 -9.42
C ASN A 62 6.55 8.09 -9.68
N LYS A 63 5.97 7.11 -8.98
CA LYS A 63 6.27 5.69 -9.23
C LYS A 63 5.54 5.25 -10.51
N SER A 64 6.30 4.76 -11.48
CA SER A 64 5.78 4.08 -12.66
C SER A 64 6.05 2.59 -12.53
N PHE A 65 5.16 1.75 -13.05
CA PHE A 65 5.34 0.30 -13.09
C PHE A 65 5.10 -0.22 -14.50
N THR A 66 5.87 -1.22 -14.89
CA THR A 66 5.77 -1.91 -16.18
C THR A 66 5.13 -3.28 -15.97
N TRP A 67 3.88 -3.44 -16.40
CA TRP A 67 3.27 -4.76 -16.53
C TRP A 67 3.24 -5.12 -18.03
N SER A 68 3.81 -6.28 -18.40
CA SER A 68 3.78 -6.83 -19.77
C SER A 68 4.19 -5.87 -20.90
N GLY A 69 5.19 -4.99 -20.68
CA GLY A 69 5.68 -4.07 -21.71
C GLY A 69 4.77 -2.85 -21.99
N VAL A 70 3.67 -2.70 -21.25
CA VAL A 70 2.82 -1.50 -21.31
C VAL A 70 3.32 -0.51 -20.28
N TYR A 71 3.82 0.64 -20.75
CA TYR A 71 4.13 1.79 -19.89
C TYR A 71 2.83 2.42 -19.42
N GLN A 72 2.34 2.02 -18.24
CA GLN A 72 1.21 2.69 -17.62
C GLN A 72 1.73 3.59 -16.50
N LYS A 73 1.87 4.88 -16.84
CA LYS A 73 1.99 5.93 -15.82
C LYS A 73 0.61 6.09 -15.21
N PHE A 74 0.43 5.61 -13.99
CA PHE A 74 -0.78 5.90 -13.24
C PHE A 74 -0.77 7.39 -12.86
N ASP A 75 -1.57 8.20 -13.54
CA ASP A 75 -1.84 9.58 -13.13
C ASP A 75 -2.90 9.55 -12.02
N PHE A 76 -2.45 9.22 -10.80
CA PHE A 76 -3.31 9.16 -9.64
C PHE A 76 -3.65 10.56 -9.14
N LYS A 77 -4.68 11.21 -9.69
CA LYS A 77 -5.18 12.50 -9.17
C LYS A 77 -5.61 12.45 -7.70
N THR A 78 -5.96 11.25 -7.19
CA THR A 78 -6.45 11.02 -5.82
C THR A 78 -5.41 10.41 -4.88
N VAL A 79 -4.17 10.16 -5.36
CA VAL A 79 -3.08 9.72 -4.49
C VAL A 79 -2.36 10.92 -3.88
N VAL A 80 -2.25 10.92 -2.57
CA VAL A 80 -1.65 11.97 -1.77
C VAL A 80 -0.44 11.41 -1.02
N ASP A 81 0.68 12.13 -1.09
CA ASP A 81 1.82 11.86 -0.22
C ASP A 81 1.44 12.11 1.25
N VAL A 82 1.70 11.13 2.12
CA VAL A 82 1.32 11.21 3.54
C VAL A 82 2.05 12.34 4.28
N GLY A 83 3.29 12.66 3.88
CA GLY A 83 4.04 13.78 4.43
C GLY A 83 3.42 15.14 4.06
N TYR A 84 2.99 15.28 2.81
CA TYR A 84 2.21 16.43 2.34
C TYR A 84 0.90 16.57 3.09
N LEU A 85 0.11 15.49 3.20
CA LEU A 85 -1.16 15.50 3.94
C LEU A 85 -0.96 15.96 5.39
N ALA A 86 0.02 15.37 6.08
CA ALA A 86 0.37 15.74 7.45
C ALA A 86 0.82 17.20 7.56
N ALA A 87 1.69 17.67 6.65
CA ALA A 87 2.18 19.05 6.62
C ALA A 87 1.04 20.06 6.46
N GLN A 88 0.08 19.79 5.57
CA GLN A 88 -1.06 20.66 5.31
C GLN A 88 -1.99 20.74 6.53
N ILE A 89 -2.43 19.60 7.05
CA ILE A 89 -3.41 19.57 8.14
C ILE A 89 -2.81 20.07 9.46
N ARG A 90 -1.56 19.69 9.78
CA ARG A 90 -0.87 20.16 10.99
C ARG A 90 -0.29 21.57 10.84
N LYS A 91 -0.31 22.15 9.64
CA LYS A 91 0.34 23.44 9.31
C LYS A 91 1.83 23.47 9.69
N LYS A 92 2.54 22.38 9.42
CA LYS A 92 3.96 22.18 9.74
C LYS A 92 4.76 21.84 8.47
N PRO A 93 5.34 22.84 7.76
CA PRO A 93 6.05 22.61 6.50
C PRO A 93 7.23 21.64 6.59
N ARG A 94 7.88 21.54 7.75
CA ARG A 94 8.99 20.60 8.00
C ARG A 94 8.63 19.13 7.72
N LEU A 95 7.34 18.78 7.81
CA LEU A 95 6.87 17.41 7.60
C LEU A 95 6.96 16.95 6.14
N LEU A 96 7.11 17.87 5.18
CA LEU A 96 7.31 17.55 3.77
C LEU A 96 8.59 16.73 3.53
N THR A 97 9.60 16.93 4.38
CA THR A 97 10.88 16.22 4.30
C THR A 97 11.03 15.15 5.38
N SER A 98 9.99 14.92 6.19
CA SER A 98 10.05 13.96 7.30
C SER A 98 10.01 12.50 6.87
N THR A 99 10.78 11.67 7.56
CA THR A 99 10.74 10.21 7.38
C THR A 99 9.39 9.65 7.84
N LEU A 100 9.08 8.40 7.47
CA LEU A 100 7.85 7.74 7.91
C LEU A 100 7.81 7.64 9.44
N GLU A 101 8.94 7.35 10.07
CA GLU A 101 9.11 7.29 11.52
C GLU A 101 8.89 8.64 12.19
N GLU A 102 9.44 9.72 11.64
CA GLU A 102 9.21 11.07 12.16
C GLU A 102 7.74 11.48 12.06
N LEU A 103 7.06 11.10 10.97
CA LEU A 103 5.63 11.35 10.80
C LEU A 103 4.82 10.57 11.83
N MET A 104 5.14 9.30 12.07
CA MET A 104 4.50 8.47 13.11
C MET A 104 4.65 9.08 14.51
N LEU A 105 5.86 9.52 14.86
CA LEU A 105 6.13 10.21 16.13
C LEU A 105 5.34 11.52 16.25
N GLU A 106 5.26 12.32 15.18
CA GLU A 106 4.50 13.58 15.18
C GLU A 106 3.00 13.37 15.42
N VAL A 107 2.44 12.22 15.05
CA VAL A 107 1.01 11.94 15.20
C VAL A 107 0.67 10.96 16.31
N ASP A 108 1.66 10.56 17.12
CA ASP A 108 1.50 9.59 18.21
C ASP A 108 0.94 8.25 17.71
N VAL A 109 1.61 7.70 16.69
CA VAL A 109 1.37 6.36 16.15
C VAL A 109 2.61 5.52 16.42
N GLU A 110 2.43 4.42 17.16
CA GLU A 110 3.50 3.47 17.44
C GLU A 110 3.31 2.21 16.60
N ILE A 111 4.13 2.06 15.55
CA ILE A 111 4.18 0.86 14.72
C ILE A 111 5.61 0.37 14.70
N MET A 112 5.81 -0.87 15.16
CA MET A 112 7.12 -1.49 15.17
C MET A 112 7.57 -1.80 13.75
N ARG A 113 8.73 -1.27 13.39
CA ARG A 113 9.40 -1.63 12.13
C ARG A 113 9.75 -3.14 12.15
N PRO A 114 9.46 -3.89 11.07
CA PRO A 114 9.81 -5.30 10.99
C PRO A 114 11.31 -5.52 11.16
N ILE A 115 11.70 -6.54 11.93
CA ILE A 115 13.10 -6.99 12.02
C ILE A 115 13.44 -7.72 10.72
N ILE A 116 14.46 -7.24 10.01
CA ILE A 116 14.94 -7.84 8.77
C ILE A 116 16.30 -8.47 9.08
N GLY A 117 16.42 -9.78 8.88
CA GLY A 117 17.60 -10.56 9.32
C GLY A 117 18.94 -10.14 8.68
N ASN A 118 18.90 -9.37 7.60
CA ASN A 118 20.05 -8.86 6.86
C ASN A 118 20.19 -7.32 6.92
N GLY A 119 19.46 -6.64 7.81
CA GLY A 119 19.68 -5.24 8.18
C GLY A 119 19.43 -4.19 7.08
N SER A 120 19.19 -4.59 5.83
CA SER A 120 18.87 -3.68 4.73
C SER A 120 17.56 -4.08 4.06
N LEU A 121 16.67 -3.09 3.96
CA LEU A 121 15.57 -3.09 3.01
C LEU A 121 16.20 -3.19 1.61
N ARG A 122 15.90 -4.25 0.84
CA ARG A 122 16.44 -4.34 -0.53
C ARG A 122 16.09 -3.06 -1.30
N HIS A 123 17.10 -2.36 -1.78
CA HIS A 123 16.92 -1.20 -2.68
C HIS A 123 16.39 -1.62 -4.07
N LYS A 124 16.33 -2.92 -4.38
CA LYS A 124 15.95 -3.46 -5.70
C LYS A 124 14.87 -4.53 -5.57
N TRP A 125 13.62 -4.07 -5.50
CA TRP A 125 12.40 -4.89 -5.53
C TRP A 125 12.29 -5.79 -6.77
N GLU A 126 12.97 -5.42 -7.85
CA GLU A 126 12.90 -6.10 -9.16
C GLU A 126 13.82 -7.32 -9.28
N SER A 127 14.61 -7.63 -8.25
CA SER A 127 15.64 -8.68 -8.32
C SER A 127 15.11 -10.12 -8.12
N SER A 128 13.82 -10.28 -7.84
CA SER A 128 13.19 -11.58 -7.57
C SER A 128 11.85 -11.71 -8.27
N ALA A 129 11.54 -12.92 -8.78
CA ALA A 129 10.23 -13.24 -9.33
C ALA A 129 9.13 -13.37 -8.24
N VAL A 130 9.52 -13.55 -6.97
CA VAL A 130 8.61 -13.75 -5.83
C VAL A 130 9.14 -13.00 -4.60
N LEU A 131 8.28 -12.24 -3.92
CA LEU A 131 8.65 -11.56 -2.68
C LEU A 131 8.86 -12.56 -1.52
N SER A 132 9.92 -12.34 -0.73
CA SER A 132 10.15 -13.05 0.53
C SER A 132 9.15 -12.62 1.60
N GLU A 133 9.04 -13.39 2.69
CA GLU A 133 8.14 -13.03 3.80
C GLU A 133 8.55 -11.71 4.46
N GLU A 134 9.85 -11.45 4.58
CA GLU A 134 10.40 -10.21 5.11
C GLU A 134 10.10 -9.02 4.20
N GLU A 135 10.21 -9.20 2.88
CA GLU A 135 9.86 -8.17 1.89
C GLU A 135 8.36 -7.83 1.95
N VAL A 136 7.50 -8.84 2.14
CA VAL A 136 6.07 -8.61 2.35
C VAL A 136 5.81 -7.86 3.65
N LYS A 137 6.45 -8.25 4.76
CA LYS A 137 6.30 -7.55 6.06
C LYS A 137 6.69 -6.08 5.95
N VAL A 138 7.76 -5.78 5.22
CA VAL A 138 8.21 -4.41 4.93
C VAL A 138 7.20 -3.64 4.09
N ALA A 139 6.73 -4.22 2.98
CA ALA A 139 5.74 -3.57 2.13
C ALA A 139 4.45 -3.27 2.91
N MET A 140 4.02 -4.21 3.74
CA MET A 140 2.88 -4.03 4.63
C MET A 140 3.12 -2.93 5.66
N TYR A 141 4.30 -2.89 6.28
CA TYR A 141 4.67 -1.84 7.23
C TYR A 141 4.56 -0.44 6.60
N GLU A 142 5.11 -0.24 5.40
CA GLU A 142 5.06 1.08 4.76
C GLU A 142 3.62 1.53 4.48
N VAL A 143 2.81 0.67 3.87
CA VAL A 143 1.42 1.01 3.50
C VAL A 143 0.56 1.19 4.75
N TYR A 144 0.69 0.30 5.74
CA TYR A 144 -0.07 0.37 6.99
C TYR A 144 0.27 1.61 7.80
N SER A 145 1.55 1.98 7.89
CA SER A 145 1.96 3.22 8.56
C SER A 145 1.41 4.47 7.88
N CYS A 146 1.43 4.52 6.53
CA CYS A 146 0.82 5.64 5.80
C CYS A 146 -0.68 5.76 6.10
N TYR A 147 -1.41 4.63 6.12
CA TYR A 147 -2.82 4.58 6.48
C TYR A 147 -3.08 5.10 7.90
N GLN A 148 -2.32 4.63 8.90
CA GLN A 148 -2.52 5.02 10.29
C GLN A 148 -2.19 6.50 10.53
N ILE A 149 -1.12 7.01 9.92
CA ILE A 149 -0.80 8.44 9.98
C ILE A 149 -1.95 9.27 9.39
N ALA A 150 -2.40 8.94 8.19
CA ALA A 150 -3.48 9.68 7.52
C ALA A 150 -4.77 9.68 8.35
N THR A 151 -5.15 8.52 8.89
CA THR A 151 -6.32 8.37 9.75
C THR A 151 -6.24 9.31 10.95
N LYS A 152 -5.12 9.26 11.69
CA LYS A 152 -4.90 10.07 12.89
C LYS A 152 -4.87 11.57 12.60
N VAL A 153 -4.31 11.97 11.46
CA VAL A 153 -4.26 13.38 11.05
C VAL A 153 -5.66 13.89 10.69
N ILE A 154 -6.46 13.09 9.99
CA ILE A 154 -7.82 13.46 9.58
C ILE A 154 -8.78 13.53 10.78
N ASP A 155 -8.69 12.59 11.72
CA ASP A 155 -9.52 12.59 12.94
C ASP A 155 -9.37 13.91 13.73
N VAL A 156 -8.15 14.45 13.78
CA VAL A 156 -7.86 15.73 14.44
C VAL A 156 -8.54 16.90 13.72
N MET A 157 -8.62 16.87 12.39
CA MET A 157 -9.31 17.89 11.61
C MET A 157 -10.82 17.88 11.91
N GLN A 158 -11.43 16.69 12.03
CA GLN A 158 -12.86 16.53 12.28
C GLN A 158 -13.25 16.92 13.71
N THR A 159 -12.44 16.56 14.70
CA THR A 159 -12.66 16.92 16.12
C THR A 159 -12.44 18.41 16.39
N GLY A 160 -11.46 19.04 15.72
CA GLY A 160 -11.23 20.49 15.80
C GLY A 160 -12.33 21.34 15.13
N ALA A 161 -13.09 20.77 14.20
CA ALA A 161 -14.24 21.44 13.57
C ALA A 161 -15.49 21.43 14.45
N THR A 162 -15.64 20.43 15.33
CA THR A 162 -16.85 20.25 16.16
C THR A 162 -16.88 21.17 17.39
N THR A 163 -15.73 21.70 17.81
CA THR A 163 -15.60 22.62 18.96
C THR A 163 -15.71 24.11 18.58
N ARG A 164 -16.05 24.42 17.33
CA ARG A 164 -16.25 25.79 16.82
C ARG A 164 -17.69 26.08 16.34
N GLY A 165 -18.66 25.29 16.81
CA GLY A 165 -20.10 25.49 16.58
C GLY A 165 -20.79 26.09 17.79
#